data_AF-A0A1F9RI92-F1
#
_entry.id   AF-A0A1F9RI92-F1
#
_cell.length_a   1.000
_cell.length_b   1.000
_cell.length_c   1.000
_cell.angle_alpha   90.00
_cell.angle_beta   90.00
_cell.angle_gamma   90.00
#
_symmetry.space_group_name_H-M   'P 1'
#
loop_
_entity.id
_entity.type
_entity.pdbx_description
1 polymer ?
#
loop_
_entity_poly.entity_id
_entity_poly.type
_entity_poly.pdbx_seq_one_letter_code
_entity_poly.pdbx_strand_id
1 'polypeptide(L)'
;MTTHTKTEKQDDLEKLISDYGPSKYQDIVRAMQWARHLRRQDEFRNIPMAELIDRSLLDVVSGKIKVAEIEEAVKADHEIEEKMASKRSDDTKRIRKDEKPVKEAA
;
A
#
# COMPACT_ATOMS: atom_id res chain seq x y z
N MET A 1 -31.05 18.67 -4.22
CA MET A 1 -30.60 17.99 -5.44
C MET A 1 -29.12 17.72 -5.30
N THR A 2 -28.73 16.48 -5.00
CA THR A 2 -27.32 16.07 -4.89
C THR A 2 -26.86 15.59 -6.27
N THR A 3 -25.90 16.31 -6.83
CA THR A 3 -25.26 16.00 -8.10
C THR A 3 -24.41 14.74 -7.97
N HIS A 4 -24.93 13.61 -8.45
CA HIS A 4 -24.12 12.43 -8.72
C HIS A 4 -23.23 12.73 -9.93
N THR A 5 -21.97 13.03 -9.67
CA THR A 5 -20.95 13.20 -10.72
C THR A 5 -20.68 11.84 -11.36
N LYS A 6 -21.45 11.56 -12.41
CA LYS A 6 -21.21 10.68 -13.56
C LYS A 6 -20.23 9.52 -13.36
N THR A 7 -20.84 8.37 -13.12
CA THR A 7 -20.33 7.01 -12.97
C THR A 7 -19.77 6.39 -14.27
N GLU A 8 -19.09 7.14 -15.15
CA GLU A 8 -18.63 6.58 -16.44
C GLU A 8 -17.42 5.64 -16.34
N LYS A 9 -16.66 5.67 -15.22
CA LYS A 9 -15.49 4.78 -15.03
C LYS A 9 -15.82 3.42 -14.39
N GLN A 10 -16.98 3.30 -13.74
CA GLN A 10 -17.30 2.13 -12.91
C GLN A 10 -17.73 0.95 -13.79
N ASP A 11 -18.51 1.22 -14.84
CA ASP A 11 -19.00 0.21 -15.80
C ASP A 11 -17.85 -0.43 -16.60
N ASP A 12 -16.76 0.30 -16.85
CA ASP A 12 -15.60 -0.22 -17.59
C ASP A 12 -14.80 -1.23 -16.76
N LEU A 13 -14.64 -0.99 -15.45
CA LEU A 13 -13.86 -1.87 -14.57
C LEU A 13 -14.58 -3.19 -14.28
N GLU A 14 -15.88 -3.14 -14.00
CA GLU A 14 -16.68 -4.34 -13.74
C GLU A 14 -16.66 -5.28 -14.95
N LYS A 15 -16.81 -4.71 -16.16
CA LYS A 15 -16.71 -5.45 -17.42
C LYS A 15 -15.30 -6.02 -17.63
N LEU A 16 -14.26 -5.21 -17.39
CA LEU A 16 -12.86 -5.65 -17.50
C LEU A 16 -12.57 -6.85 -16.58
N ILE A 17 -13.11 -6.86 -15.37
CA ILE A 17 -12.93 -7.93 -14.38
C ILE A 17 -13.75 -9.18 -14.75
N SER A 18 -14.95 -9.02 -15.29
CA SER A 18 -15.80 -10.13 -15.74
C SER A 18 -15.20 -10.88 -16.92
N ASP A 19 -14.59 -10.16 -17.87
CA ASP A 19 -13.92 -10.73 -19.04
C ASP A 19 -12.52 -11.29 -18.71
N TYR A 20 -12.00 -11.00 -17.52
CA TYR A 20 -10.66 -11.37 -17.11
C TYR A 20 -10.57 -12.84 -16.69
N GLY A 21 -9.64 -13.55 -17.33
CA GLY A 21 -9.41 -14.98 -17.13
C GLY A 21 -8.87 -15.36 -15.72
N PRO A 22 -8.37 -16.59 -15.54
CA PRO A 22 -7.93 -17.10 -14.24
C PRO A 22 -6.77 -16.30 -13.60
N SER A 23 -6.03 -15.49 -14.38
CA SER A 23 -5.02 -14.55 -13.89
C SER A 23 -5.59 -13.43 -13.01
N LYS A 24 -6.91 -13.19 -13.02
CA LYS A 24 -7.58 -12.12 -12.26
C LYS A 24 -7.23 -12.11 -10.79
N TYR A 25 -7.10 -13.30 -10.17
CA TYR A 25 -6.81 -13.39 -8.74
C TYR A 25 -5.39 -12.93 -8.42
N GLN A 26 -4.42 -13.21 -9.30
CA GLN A 26 -3.06 -12.70 -9.16
C GLN A 26 -3.02 -11.19 -9.39
N ASP A 27 -3.78 -10.69 -10.36
CA ASP A 27 -3.81 -9.27 -10.69
C ASP A 27 -4.53 -8.42 -9.65
N ILE A 28 -5.53 -8.96 -8.95
CA ILE A 28 -6.13 -8.31 -7.76
C ILE A 28 -5.09 -8.14 -6.64
N VAL A 29 -4.27 -9.17 -6.38
CA VAL A 29 -3.21 -9.08 -5.36
C VAL A 29 -2.17 -8.03 -5.76
N ARG A 30 -1.76 -8.03 -7.02
CA ARG A 30 -0.83 -7.04 -7.59
C ARG A 30 -1.40 -5.62 -7.51
N ALA A 31 -2.68 -5.43 -7.81
CA ALA A 31 -3.35 -4.14 -7.69
C ALA A 31 -3.38 -3.64 -6.24
N MET A 32 -3.61 -4.52 -5.26
CA MET A 32 -3.54 -4.15 -3.85
C MET A 32 -2.13 -3.76 -3.41
N GLN A 33 -1.11 -4.48 -3.87
CA GLN A 33 0.29 -4.14 -3.64
C GLN A 33 0.62 -2.76 -4.23
N TRP A 34 0.15 -2.50 -5.45
CA TRP A 34 0.32 -1.20 -6.11
C TRP A 34 -0.41 -0.06 -5.39
N ALA A 35 -1.66 -0.27 -4.97
CA ALA A 35 -2.41 0.72 -4.20
C ALA A 35 -1.72 1.08 -2.87
N ARG A 36 -1.13 0.09 -2.21
CA ARG A 36 -0.34 0.28 -0.98
C ARG A 36 0.91 1.12 -1.25
N HIS A 37 1.60 0.86 -2.35
CA HIS A 37 2.74 1.65 -2.79
C HIS A 37 2.34 3.11 -3.06
N LEU A 38 1.30 3.33 -3.87
CA LEU A 38 0.78 4.66 -4.19
C LEU A 38 0.47 5.46 -2.92
N ARG A 39 -0.16 4.85 -1.91
CA ARG A 39 -0.49 5.54 -0.66
C ARG A 39 0.71 6.16 0.08
N ARG A 40 1.94 5.69 -0.19
CA ARG A 40 3.17 6.24 0.40
C ARG A 40 3.70 7.46 -0.37
N GLN A 41 3.28 7.65 -1.61
CA GLN A 41 3.64 8.81 -2.40
C GLN A 41 2.82 10.02 -1.95
N ASP A 42 3.46 11.18 -1.81
CA ASP A 42 2.82 12.38 -1.25
C ASP A 42 1.59 12.84 -2.06
N GLU A 43 1.61 12.63 -3.37
CA GLU A 43 0.51 12.94 -4.29
C GLU A 43 -0.79 12.16 -3.98
N PHE A 44 -0.67 10.99 -3.38
CA PHE A 44 -1.76 10.04 -3.17
C PHE A 44 -2.11 9.86 -1.69
N ARG A 45 -1.34 10.47 -0.79
CA ARG A 45 -1.44 10.27 0.66
C ARG A 45 -2.81 10.62 1.25
N ASN A 46 -3.51 11.57 0.63
CA ASN A 46 -4.81 12.04 1.06
C ASN A 46 -5.98 11.36 0.32
N ILE A 47 -5.68 10.51 -0.65
CA ILE A 47 -6.71 9.83 -1.44
C ILE A 47 -7.25 8.64 -0.63
N PRO A 48 -8.59 8.44 -0.57
CA PRO A 48 -9.17 7.27 0.09
C PRO A 48 -8.63 5.96 -0.47
N MET A 49 -8.42 4.98 0.41
CA MET A 49 -7.87 3.68 0.00
C MET A 49 -8.75 2.98 -1.06
N ALA A 50 -10.07 3.14 -0.98
CA ALA A 50 -11.00 2.58 -1.97
C ALA A 50 -10.71 3.14 -3.39
N GLU A 51 -10.54 4.46 -3.51
CA GLU A 51 -10.21 5.10 -4.79
C GLU A 51 -8.83 4.67 -5.32
N LEU A 52 -7.86 4.43 -4.42
CA LEU A 52 -6.55 3.90 -4.80
C LEU A 52 -6.63 2.47 -5.32
N ILE A 53 -7.49 1.63 -4.72
CA ILE A 53 -7.73 0.26 -5.15
C ILE A 53 -8.37 0.25 -6.54
N ASP A 54 -9.41 1.05 -6.77
CA ASP A 54 -10.07 1.14 -8.08
C ASP A 54 -9.10 1.59 -9.17
N ARG A 55 -8.29 2.61 -8.87
CA ARG A 55 -7.25 3.10 -9.79
C ARG A 55 -6.19 2.04 -10.07
N SER A 56 -5.77 1.32 -9.05
CA SER A 56 -4.72 0.30 -9.17
C SER A 56 -5.21 -0.93 -9.93
N LEU A 57 -6.46 -1.34 -9.71
CA LEU A 57 -7.11 -2.38 -10.51
C LEU A 57 -7.15 -1.98 -11.98
N LEU A 58 -7.55 -0.74 -12.27
CA LEU A 58 -7.55 -0.24 -13.65
C LEU A 58 -6.14 -0.23 -14.26
N ASP A 59 -5.13 0.27 -13.54
CA ASP A 59 -3.75 0.35 -14.02
C ASP A 59 -3.16 -1.05 -14.33
N VAL A 60 -3.47 -2.06 -13.52
CA VAL A 60 -3.02 -3.45 -13.72
C VAL A 60 -3.76 -4.12 -14.87
N VAL A 61 -5.10 -4.06 -14.87
CA VAL A 61 -5.93 -4.77 -15.86
C VAL A 61 -5.81 -4.13 -17.24
N SER A 62 -5.58 -2.82 -17.32
CA SER A 62 -5.28 -2.14 -18.59
C SER A 62 -3.85 -2.37 -19.10
N GLY A 63 -2.98 -3.02 -18.32
CA GLY A 63 -1.57 -3.24 -18.65
C GLY A 63 -0.73 -1.95 -18.67
N LYS A 64 -1.26 -0.85 -18.12
CA LYS A 64 -0.56 0.43 -17.99
C LYS A 64 0.64 0.32 -17.05
N ILE A 65 0.53 -0.53 -16.03
CA ILE A 65 1.64 -0.91 -15.15
C ILE A 65 2.03 -2.36 -15.45
N LYS A 66 3.34 -2.64 -15.52
CA LYS A 66 3.86 -3.99 -15.72
C LYS A 66 4.10 -4.68 -14.37
N VAL A 67 3.99 -6.00 -14.36
CA VAL A 67 4.24 -6.82 -13.16
C VAL A 67 5.60 -6.54 -12.53
N ALA A 68 6.65 -6.37 -13.34
CA ALA A 68 8.00 -6.07 -12.86
C ALA A 68 8.08 -4.75 -12.08
N GLU A 69 7.32 -3.72 -12.50
CA GLU A 69 7.29 -2.42 -11.82
C GLU A 69 6.60 -2.54 -10.45
N ILE A 70 5.55 -3.36 -10.36
CA ILE A 70 4.87 -3.66 -9.09
C ILE A 70 5.82 -4.41 -8.15
N GLU A 71 6.54 -5.41 -8.65
CA GLU A 71 7.50 -6.17 -7.84
C GLU A 71 8.64 -5.31 -7.31
N GLU A 72 9.16 -4.38 -8.12
CA GLU A 72 10.19 -3.43 -7.70
C GLU A 72 9.66 -2.47 -6.62
N ALA A 73 8.46 -1.93 -6.81
CA ALA A 73 7.80 -1.09 -5.83
C ALA A 73 7.57 -1.82 -4.49
N VAL A 74 7.14 -3.08 -4.53
CA VAL A 74 6.96 -3.92 -3.33
C VAL A 74 8.27 -4.15 -2.60
N LYS A 75 9.37 -4.41 -3.33
CA LYS A 75 10.70 -4.56 -2.72
C LYS A 75 11.14 -3.27 -2.02
N ALA A 76 11.02 -2.14 -2.71
CA ALA A 76 11.38 -0.83 -2.14
C ALA A 76 10.56 -0.52 -0.87
N ASP A 77 9.25 -0.79 -0.92
CA ASP A 77 8.36 -0.62 0.22
C ASP A 77 8.77 -1.52 1.40
N HIS A 78 9.13 -2.77 1.13
CA HIS A 78 9.56 -3.72 2.15
C HIS A 78 10.85 -3.25 2.85
N GLU A 79 11.84 -2.80 2.08
CA GLU A 79 13.08 -2.26 2.65
C GLU A 79 12.83 -1.05 3.56
N ILE A 80 11.88 -0.18 3.21
CA ILE A 80 11.49 0.96 4.05
C ILE A 80 10.89 0.45 5.36
N GLU A 81 10.03 -0.57 5.31
CA GLU A 81 9.41 -1.15 6.50
C GLU A 81 10.43 -1.82 7.42
N GLU A 82 11.37 -2.57 6.88
CA GLU A 82 12.47 -3.18 7.65
C GLU A 82 13.36 -2.13 8.32
N LYS A 83 13.71 -1.05 7.60
CA LYS A 83 14.48 0.09 8.16
C LYS A 83 13.71 0.80 9.28
N MET A 84 12.39 0.90 9.18
CA MET A 84 11.55 1.52 10.22
C MET A 84 11.35 0.60 11.42
N ALA A 85 11.22 -0.71 11.20
CA ALA A 85 11.07 -1.71 12.25
C ALA A 85 12.35 -1.86 13.09
N SER A 86 13.51 -1.92 12.43
CA SER A 86 14.83 -2.00 13.09
C SER A 86 15.14 -0.77 13.95
N LYS A 87 14.72 0.43 13.56
CA LYS A 87 14.86 1.64 14.39
C LYS A 87 14.01 1.60 15.66
N ARG A 88 12.78 1.06 15.59
CA ARG A 88 11.87 0.99 16.74
C ARG A 88 12.32 -0.03 17.80
N SER A 89 12.96 -1.12 17.39
CA SER A 89 13.46 -2.12 18.33
C SER A 89 14.67 -1.63 19.13
N ASP A 90 15.49 -0.75 18.57
CA ASP A 90 16.65 -0.16 19.24
C ASP A 90 16.26 0.92 20.26
N ASP A 91 15.25 1.74 19.94
CA ASP A 91 14.73 2.79 20.82
C ASP A 91 14.12 2.20 22.11
N THR A 92 13.36 1.12 21.97
CA THR A 92 12.75 0.38 23.10
C THR A 92 13.82 -0.26 24.00
N LYS A 93 15.01 -0.57 23.47
CA LYS A 93 16.11 -1.20 24.21
C LYS A 93 16.94 -0.18 25.00
N ARG A 94 17.02 1.08 24.54
CA ARG A 94 17.64 2.19 25.28
C ARG A 94 16.79 2.61 26.48
N ILE A 95 15.47 2.75 26.29
CA ILE A 95 14.54 3.11 27.37
C ILE A 95 14.63 2.13 28.56
N ARG A 96 14.75 0.81 28.29
CA ARG A 96 14.91 -0.21 29.35
C ARG A 96 16.28 -0.22 30.04
N LYS A 97 17.29 0.44 29.49
CA LYS A 97 18.65 0.45 30.04
C LYS A 97 18.90 1.67 30.95
N ASP A 98 18.13 2.74 30.76
CA ASP A 98 18.21 3.97 31.56
C ASP A 98 17.31 3.95 32.82
N GLU A 99 16.41 2.96 32.97
CA GLU A 99 15.57 2.76 34.18
C GLU A 99 16.18 1.75 35.20
N LYS A 100 17.50 1.65 35.32
CA LYS A 100 18.08 1.06 36.55
C LYS A 100 18.30 2.17 37.57
N PRO A 101 17.45 2.31 38.61
CA PRO A 101 17.70 3.28 39.66
C PRO A 101 19.00 2.94 40.40
N VAL A 102 19.84 3.96 40.48
CA VAL A 102 21.06 4.01 41.29
C VAL A 102 20.65 4.20 42.76
N LYS A 103 21.08 3.26 43.63
CA LYS A 103 21.15 3.31 45.12
C LYS A 103 19.80 3.27 45.85
N GLU A 104 19.65 2.63 47.02
CA GLU A 104 20.37 2.75 48.30
C GLU A 104 20.62 1.34 48.89
N ALA A 105 21.75 0.94 49.50
CA ALA A 105 22.60 1.55 50.52
C ALA A 105 21.85 1.89 51.82
N ALA A 106 21.46 0.86 52.58
CA ALA A 106 21.36 0.87 54.05
C ALA A 106 21.55 -0.56 54.58
#